data_AF-A0A0H2R2K8-F1
#
_entry.id   AF-A0A0H2R2K8-F1
#
_cell.length_a   1.000
_cell.length_b   1.000
_cell.length_c   1.000
_cell.angle_alpha   90.00
_cell.angle_beta   90.00
_cell.angle_gamma   90.00
#
_symmetry.space_group_name_H-M   'P 1'
#
loop_
_entity.id
_entity.type
_entity.pdbx_description
1 polymer ?
#
loop_
_entity_poly.entity_id
_entity_poly.type
_entity_poly.pdbx_seq_one_letter_code
_entity_poly.pdbx_strand_id
1 'polypeptide(L)'
;ILPFQWNKDNWKLAFALLTEVEKADNRKVLSVIFFKDLRQKIKGDTKSAVYRCIAQQLFPDIYKLSSSHVTLVAERVCAEIDVLFKKYKDNAKCLYKTGDGVEGPD
;
A
#
# COMPACT_ATOMS: atom_id res chain seq x y z
N ILE A 1 19.25 5.95 5.97
CA ILE A 1 18.64 4.85 5.16
C ILE A 1 18.50 5.35 3.72
N LEU A 2 19.22 4.73 2.77
CA LEU A 2 19.08 5.01 1.33
C LEU A 2 17.62 4.79 0.87
N PRO A 3 17.12 5.48 -0.17
CA PRO A 3 15.76 5.25 -0.66
C PRO A 3 15.55 3.78 -1.06
N PHE A 4 14.41 3.20 -0.69
CA PHE A 4 14.09 1.83 -1.10
C PHE A 4 13.85 1.80 -2.61
N GLN A 5 14.53 0.90 -3.30
CA GLN A 5 14.40 0.75 -4.74
C GLN A 5 13.26 -0.23 -5.04
N TRP A 6 12.02 0.26 -5.04
CA TRP A 6 10.81 -0.55 -5.23
C TRP A 6 10.70 -1.22 -6.61
N ASN A 7 11.32 -0.63 -7.62
CA ASN A 7 11.31 -1.09 -9.02
C ASN A 7 12.53 -1.97 -9.40
N LYS A 8 13.47 -2.18 -8.47
CA LYS A 8 14.64 -3.01 -8.72
C LYS A 8 14.26 -4.50 -8.73
N ASP A 9 15.10 -5.33 -9.34
CA ASP A 9 14.96 -6.79 -9.38
C ASP A 9 13.59 -7.22 -9.88
N ASN A 10 13.16 -6.64 -11.00
CA ASN A 10 11.84 -6.88 -11.60
C ASN A 10 10.67 -6.63 -10.62
N TRP A 11 10.72 -5.50 -9.92
CA TRP A 11 9.68 -5.08 -8.96
C TRP A 11 9.47 -6.05 -7.79
N LYS A 12 10.43 -6.92 -7.49
CA LYS A 12 10.31 -7.94 -6.44
C LYS A 12 9.85 -7.37 -5.11
N LEU A 13 10.41 -6.23 -4.70
CA LEU A 13 10.05 -5.57 -3.44
C LEU A 13 8.63 -4.97 -3.48
N ALA A 14 8.21 -4.40 -4.61
CA ALA A 14 6.85 -3.92 -4.79
C ALA A 14 5.83 -5.07 -4.78
N PHE A 15 6.15 -6.22 -5.37
CA PHE A 15 5.29 -7.40 -5.29
C PHE A 15 5.22 -7.96 -3.87
N ALA A 16 6.34 -8.02 -3.14
CA ALA A 16 6.33 -8.40 -1.73
C ALA A 16 5.45 -7.46 -0.89
N LEU A 17 5.53 -6.15 -1.15
CA LEU A 17 4.64 -5.16 -0.53
C LEU A 17 3.16 -5.44 -0.85
N LEU A 18 2.82 -5.71 -2.11
CA LEU A 18 1.45 -6.05 -2.50
C LEU A 18 0.96 -7.34 -1.82
N THR A 19 1.81 -8.36 -1.71
CA THR A 19 1.49 -9.60 -0.99
C THR A 19 1.15 -9.33 0.48
N GLU A 20 1.93 -8.48 1.16
CA GLU A 20 1.65 -8.10 2.54
C GLU A 20 0.36 -7.28 2.67
N VAL A 21 0.08 -6.39 1.71
CA VAL A 21 -1.15 -5.58 1.67
C VAL A 21 -2.40 -6.45 1.48
N GLU A 22 -2.32 -7.50 0.67
CA GLU A 22 -3.46 -8.40 0.38
C GLU A 22 -3.79 -9.39 1.51
N LYS A 23 -2.92 -9.52 2.54
CA LYS A 23 -3.25 -10.33 3.73
C LYS A 23 -4.55 -9.84 4.36
N ALA A 24 -5.42 -10.77 4.76
CA ALA A 24 -6.79 -10.46 5.18
C ALA A 24 -6.89 -9.34 6.23
N ASP A 25 -6.05 -9.37 7.26
CA ASP A 25 -6.04 -8.38 8.34
C ASP A 25 -5.60 -6.99 7.85
N ASN A 26 -4.55 -6.95 7.02
CA ASN A 26 -4.02 -5.70 6.45
C ASN A 26 -5.00 -5.12 5.44
N ARG A 27 -5.51 -5.95 4.53
CA ARG A 27 -6.48 -5.57 3.49
C ARG A 27 -7.75 -5.01 4.09
N LYS A 28 -8.25 -5.59 5.19
CA LYS A 28 -9.45 -5.10 5.90
C LYS A 28 -9.25 -3.67 6.38
N VAL A 29 -8.11 -3.36 6.98
CA VAL A 29 -7.79 -2.00 7.47
C VAL A 29 -7.51 -1.05 6.30
N LEU A 30 -6.73 -1.47 5.32
CA LEU A 30 -6.32 -0.63 4.19
C LEU A 30 -7.48 -0.33 3.22
N SER A 31 -8.35 -1.29 2.93
CA SER A 31 -9.53 -1.07 2.08
C SER A 31 -10.46 0.00 2.66
N VAL A 32 -10.66 0.00 3.98
CA VAL A 32 -11.44 1.04 4.67
C VAL A 32 -10.81 2.44 4.53
N ILE A 33 -9.49 2.53 4.51
CA ILE A 33 -8.76 3.80 4.33
C ILE A 33 -8.92 4.30 2.88
N PHE A 34 -8.88 3.37 1.93
CA PHE A 34 -8.73 3.65 0.51
C PHE A 34 -10.07 3.82 -0.25
N PHE A 35 -11.12 3.17 0.22
CA PHE A 35 -12.49 3.27 -0.29
C PHE A 35 -13.32 4.15 0.66
N LYS A 36 -13.95 5.20 0.09
CA LYS A 36 -14.48 6.35 0.84
C LYS A 36 -15.57 6.01 1.86
N ASP A 37 -16.28 4.90 1.70
CA ASP A 37 -17.50 4.59 2.46
C ASP A 37 -17.27 4.03 3.87
N LEU A 38 -16.02 3.83 4.30
CA LEU A 38 -15.71 3.21 5.59
C LEU A 38 -14.81 4.07 6.51
N ARG A 39 -14.40 5.26 6.06
CA ARG A 39 -13.40 6.12 6.74
C ARG A 39 -13.75 6.53 8.16
N GLN A 40 -15.01 6.44 8.57
CA GLN A 40 -15.44 6.82 9.92
C GLN A 40 -14.99 5.83 11.03
N LYS A 41 -14.50 4.62 10.69
CA LYS A 41 -14.27 3.55 11.69
C LYS A 41 -12.83 3.20 12.04
N ILE A 42 -11.81 3.82 11.42
CA ILE A 42 -10.41 3.45 11.70
C ILE A 42 -9.67 4.62 12.35
N LYS A 43 -9.39 4.47 13.65
CA LYS A 43 -8.53 5.38 14.43
C LYS A 43 -7.07 5.27 13.93
N GLY A 44 -6.34 6.38 13.96
CA GLY A 44 -4.96 6.48 13.44
C GLY A 44 -3.97 5.44 13.99
N ASP A 45 -4.22 4.94 15.21
CA ASP A 45 -3.42 3.89 15.82
C ASP A 45 -3.50 2.55 15.05
N THR A 46 -4.66 2.21 14.50
CA THR A 46 -4.84 0.97 13.73
C THR A 46 -4.15 1.07 12.36
N LYS A 47 -4.19 2.24 11.72
CA LYS A 47 -3.53 2.49 10.43
C LYS A 47 -2.00 2.43 10.57
N SER A 48 -1.46 3.15 11.55
CA SER A 48 -0.01 3.16 11.80
C SER A 48 0.52 1.79 12.24
N ALA A 49 -0.25 1.02 13.02
CA ALA A 49 0.10 -0.36 13.38
C ALA A 49 0.22 -1.28 12.17
N VAL A 50 -0.70 -1.19 11.20
CA VAL A 50 -0.63 -2.00 9.97
C VAL A 50 0.61 -1.68 9.15
N TYR A 51 0.97 -0.42 8.96
CA TYR A 51 2.20 -0.09 8.23
C TYR A 51 3.46 -0.53 8.97
N ARG A 52 3.48 -0.45 10.29
CA ARG A 52 4.59 -1.00 11.10
C ARG A 52 4.70 -2.51 10.96
N CYS A 53 3.56 -3.22 10.97
CA CYS A 53 3.52 -4.67 10.75
C CYS A 53 4.08 -5.02 9.36
N ILE A 54 3.61 -4.36 8.31
CA ILE A 54 4.10 -4.58 6.94
C ILE A 54 5.60 -4.25 6.84
N ALA A 55 6.04 -3.14 7.43
CA ALA A 55 7.46 -2.78 7.48
C ALA A 55 8.31 -3.83 8.21
N GLN A 56 7.80 -4.43 9.29
CA GLN A 56 8.48 -5.50 10.01
C GLN A 56 8.63 -6.76 9.15
N GLN A 57 7.61 -7.12 8.38
CA GLN A 57 7.65 -8.29 7.50
C GLN A 57 8.61 -8.10 6.32
N LEU A 58 8.63 -6.90 5.73
CA LEU A 58 9.49 -6.60 4.58
C LEU A 58 10.94 -6.31 4.95
N PHE A 59 11.17 -5.74 6.14
CA PHE A 59 12.49 -5.30 6.59
C PHE A 59 12.77 -5.74 8.04
N PRO A 60 12.77 -7.05 8.32
CA PRO A 60 12.93 -7.58 9.67
C PRO A 60 14.27 -7.15 10.29
N ASP A 61 15.32 -7.00 9.48
CA ASP A 61 16.64 -6.60 9.97
C ASP A 61 16.70 -5.14 10.37
N ILE A 62 15.97 -4.26 9.68
CA ILE A 62 15.89 -2.84 10.07
C ILE A 62 15.12 -2.69 11.38
N TYR A 63 14.14 -3.57 11.61
CA TYR A 63 13.35 -3.59 12.82
C TYR A 63 14.17 -3.94 14.08
N LYS A 64 15.28 -4.66 13.91
CA LYS A 64 16.22 -5.01 14.99
C LYS A 64 17.19 -3.88 15.33
N LEU A 65 17.31 -2.84 14.50
CA LEU A 65 18.31 -1.78 14.66
C LEU A 65 17.89 -0.71 15.67
N SER A 66 16.72 -0.09 15.47
CA SER A 66 16.16 0.88 16.44
C SER A 66 14.71 1.26 16.12
N SER A 67 13.98 1.73 17.14
CA SER A 67 12.59 2.22 17.01
C SER A 67 12.44 3.44 16.08
N SER A 68 13.47 4.27 15.96
CA SER A 68 13.47 5.42 15.05
C SER A 68 13.56 4.97 13.58
N HIS A 69 14.39 3.96 13.28
CA HIS A 69 14.48 3.38 11.94
C HIS A 69 13.18 2.66 11.56
N VAL A 70 12.55 1.96 12.51
CA VAL A 70 11.23 1.33 12.32
C VAL A 70 10.19 2.34 11.85
N THR A 71 10.10 3.49 12.51
CA THR A 71 9.11 4.52 12.20
C THR A 71 9.33 5.07 10.80
N LEU A 72 10.59 5.40 10.47
CA LEU A 72 10.97 5.89 9.14
C LEU A 72 10.68 4.88 8.02
N VAL A 73 10.87 3.57 8.27
CA VAL A 73 10.55 2.52 7.31
C VAL A 73 9.04 2.42 7.10
N ALA A 74 8.26 2.44 8.19
CA ALA A 74 6.80 2.39 8.12
C ALA A 74 6.21 3.59 7.34
N GLU A 75 6.77 4.79 7.51
CA GLU A 75 6.39 5.98 6.72
C GLU A 75 6.67 5.80 5.23
N ARG A 76 7.82 5.23 4.88
CA ARG A 76 8.18 4.94 3.48
C ARG A 76 7.28 3.87 2.86
N VAL A 77 6.93 2.84 3.63
CA VAL A 77 5.95 1.82 3.22
C VAL A 77 4.59 2.47 2.97
N CYS A 78 4.14 3.35 3.87
CA CYS A 78 2.89 4.11 3.68
C CYS A 78 2.91 4.92 2.39
N ALA A 79 3.98 5.68 2.15
CA ALA A 79 4.12 6.52 0.96
C ALA A 79 4.08 5.69 -0.34
N GLU A 80 4.74 4.54 -0.38
CA GLU A 80 4.71 3.68 -1.57
C GLU A 80 3.32 3.08 -1.81
N ILE A 81 2.63 2.62 -0.76
CA ILE A 81 1.26 2.13 -0.89
C ILE A 81 0.34 3.24 -1.45
N ASP A 82 0.47 4.47 -0.97
CA ASP A 82 -0.31 5.60 -1.48
C ASP A 82 -0.04 5.88 -2.97
N VAL A 83 1.23 5.79 -3.40
CA VAL A 83 1.64 5.92 -4.80
C VAL A 83 1.04 4.81 -5.66
N LEU A 84 1.15 3.54 -5.23
CA LEU A 84 0.60 2.39 -5.94
C LEU A 84 -0.92 2.51 -6.06
N PHE A 85 -1.58 2.92 -4.99
CA PHE A 85 -3.03 3.07 -5.00
C PHE A 85 -3.50 4.22 -5.89
N LYS A 86 -2.77 5.34 -5.92
CA LYS A 86 -3.03 6.44 -6.86
C LYS A 86 -2.89 5.97 -8.31
N LYS A 87 -1.79 5.27 -8.63
CA LYS A 87 -1.57 4.69 -9.96
C LYS A 87 -2.70 3.73 -10.36
N TYR A 88 -3.11 2.85 -9.44
CA TYR A 88 -4.25 1.95 -9.67
C TYR A 88 -5.53 2.72 -10.02
N LYS A 89 -5.87 3.76 -9.24
CA LYS A 89 -7.05 4.59 -9.51
C LYS A 89 -6.96 5.31 -10.85
N ASP A 90 -5.80 5.86 -11.19
CA ASP A 90 -5.62 6.58 -12.45
C ASP A 90 -5.69 5.63 -13.65
N ASN A 91 -5.11 4.44 -13.54
CA ASN A 91 -5.23 3.38 -14.55
C ASN A 91 -6.67 2.87 -14.68
N ALA A 92 -7.37 2.63 -13.57
CA ALA A 92 -8.78 2.21 -13.58
C ALA A 92 -9.69 3.26 -14.22
N LYS A 93 -9.46 4.56 -13.95
CA LYS A 93 -10.16 5.66 -14.63
C LYS A 93 -9.84 5.69 -16.12
N CYS A 94 -8.59 5.44 -16.50
CA CYS A 94 -8.20 5.37 -17.91
C CYS A 94 -8.95 4.23 -18.61
N LEU A 95 -8.96 3.03 -18.03
CA LEU A 95 -9.74 1.89 -18.53
C LEU A 95 -11.22 2.23 -18.69
N TYR A 96 -11.83 2.91 -17.71
CA TYR A 96 -13.23 3.36 -17.79
C TYR A 96 -13.46 4.39 -18.90
N LYS A 97 -12.46 5.20 -19.25
CA LYS A 97 -12.54 6.22 -20.31
C LYS A 97 -12.24 5.67 -21.70
N THR A 98 -11.40 4.64 -21.80
CA THR A 98 -10.94 4.07 -23.08
C THR A 98 -11.67 2.80 -23.48
N GLY A 99 -12.45 2.21 -22.57
CA GLY A 99 -13.43 1.18 -22.91
C GLY A 99 -14.81 1.75 -22.68
N ASP A 100 -15.64 1.80 -23.72
CA ASP A 100 -17.10 1.84 -23.58
C ASP A 100 -17.50 0.74 -22.61
N GLY A 101 -17.76 1.08 -21.35
CA GLY A 101 -17.92 0.10 -20.29
C GLY A 101 -19.13 -0.79 -20.55
N VAL A 102 -18.94 -2.00 -21.09
CA VAL A 102 -19.99 -3.03 -21.21
C VAL A 102 -21.27 -2.59 -21.96
N GLU A 103 -21.29 -1.43 -22.60
CA GLU A 103 -22.32 -1.03 -23.57
C GLU A 103 -21.60 -0.48 -24.81
N GLY A 104 -21.38 -1.38 -25.77
CA GLY A 104 -20.99 -0.98 -27.14
C GLY A 104 -22.15 -0.25 -27.83
N PRO A 105 -21.89 0.47 -28.94
CA PRO A 105 -22.86 1.36 -29.57
C PRO A 105 -24.13 0.62 -30.02
N ASP A 106 -25.28 1.27 -29.76
CA ASP A 106 -26.66 0.86 -30.10
C ASP A 106 -26.86 0.37 -31.56
#